data_AF-A0A832M3Z0-F1
#
_entry.id   AF-A0A832M3Z0-F1
#
_cell.length_a   1.000
_cell.length_b   1.000
_cell.length_c   1.000
_cell.angle_alpha   90.00
_cell.angle_beta   90.00
_cell.angle_gamma   90.00
#
_symmetry.space_group_name_H-M   'P 1'
#
loop_
_entity.id
_entity.type
_entity.pdbx_description
1 polymer ?
#
loop_
_entity_poly.entity_id
_entity_poly.type
_entity_poly.pdbx_seq_one_letter_code
_entity_poly.pdbx_strand_id
1 'polypeptide(L)'
;GKLPAAVHAIEYELEYGRDRLEVHQDALYPPGSKVLMVDDLIATGGTAGATAQLIQQAGGTLVGCAFVIELVDLKGREKLPDVPIISLVEYLDD
;
A
#
# COMPACT_ATOMS: atom_id res chain seq x y z
N GLY A 1 -10.36 -5.18 14.94
CA GLY A 1 -9.33 -4.42 14.25
C GLY A 1 -8.22 -4.05 15.20
N LYS A 2 -7.06 -3.67 14.68
CA LYS A 2 -5.92 -3.18 15.48
C LYS A 2 -6.02 -1.67 15.77
N LEU A 3 -6.80 -0.97 14.96
CA LEU A 3 -7.00 0.47 15.05
C LEU A 3 -8.20 0.84 15.96
N PRO A 4 -8.10 1.89 16.79
CA PRO A 4 -9.09 2.20 17.84
C PRO A 4 -10.37 2.88 17.35
N ALA A 5 -10.41 3.43 16.13
CA ALA A 5 -11.57 4.15 15.59
C ALA A 5 -12.30 3.36 14.48
N ALA A 6 -13.32 3.96 13.86
CA ALA A 6 -13.99 3.39 12.69
C ALA A 6 -13.00 3.26 11.53
N VAL A 7 -13.03 2.12 10.83
CA VAL A 7 -12.05 1.79 9.77
C VAL A 7 -12.69 1.47 8.43
N HIS A 8 -11.98 1.77 7.35
CA HIS A 8 -12.06 1.01 6.11
C HIS A 8 -11.15 -0.22 6.23
N ALA A 9 -11.54 -1.33 5.62
CA ALA A 9 -10.77 -2.57 5.69
C ALA A 9 -10.78 -3.33 4.38
N ILE A 10 -9.65 -3.97 4.08
CA ILE A 10 -9.51 -4.91 2.97
C ILE A 10 -8.97 -6.21 3.54
N GLU A 11 -9.69 -7.30 3.25
CA GLU A 11 -9.28 -8.66 3.58
C GLU A 11 -8.61 -9.30 2.36
N TYR A 12 -7.56 -10.06 2.59
CA TYR A 12 -6.90 -10.85 1.54
C TYR A 12 -6.53 -12.23 2.08
N GLU A 13 -6.46 -13.20 1.17
CA GLU A 13 -6.20 -14.60 1.51
C GLU A 13 -4.71 -14.89 1.51
N LEU A 14 -4.26 -15.66 2.50
CA LEU A 14 -2.93 -16.22 2.62
C LEU A 14 -3.00 -17.74 2.37
N GLU A 15 -1.85 -18.39 2.17
CA GLU A 15 -1.79 -19.86 2.01
C GLU A 15 -2.46 -20.59 3.19
N TYR A 16 -2.33 -20.04 4.40
CA TYR A 16 -3.01 -20.52 5.60
C TYR A 16 -3.62 -19.35 6.36
N GLY A 17 -4.79 -18.89 5.90
CA GLY A 17 -5.63 -17.95 6.63
C GLY A 17 -6.00 -16.71 5.83
N ARG A 18 -6.41 -15.67 6.54
CA ARG A 18 -6.72 -14.35 5.99
C ARG A 18 -6.02 -13.31 6.81
N ASP A 19 -5.56 -12.27 6.16
CA ASP A 19 -5.08 -11.08 6.82
C ASP A 19 -5.90 -9.87 6.37
N ARG A 20 -5.76 -8.77 7.12
CA ARG A 20 -6.62 -7.60 6.98
C ARG A 20 -5.81 -6.33 7.20
N LEU A 21 -5.88 -5.44 6.21
CA LEU A 21 -5.39 -4.08 6.34
C LEU A 21 -6.54 -3.15 6.71
N GLU A 22 -6.25 -2.16 7.54
CA GLU A 22 -7.22 -1.20 8.05
C GLU A 22 -6.65 0.22 7.98
N VAL A 23 -7.50 1.20 7.69
CA VAL A 23 -7.19 2.64 7.86
C VAL A 23 -8.37 3.31 8.54
N HIS A 24 -8.14 4.29 9.42
CA HIS A 24 -9.24 5.05 9.98
C HIS A 24 -10.02 5.78 8.88
N GLN A 25 -11.35 5.81 8.99
CA GLN A 25 -12.24 6.47 8.01
C GLN A 25 -12.04 7.99 7.96
N ASP A 26 -11.53 8.59 9.03
CA ASP A 26 -11.25 10.02 9.17
C ASP A 26 -9.77 10.38 8.99
N ALA A 27 -8.93 9.43 8.55
CA ALA A 27 -7.49 9.62 8.44
C ALA A 27 -7.07 10.71 7.43
N LEU A 28 -7.86 10.92 6.37
CA LEU A 28 -7.50 11.79 5.25
C LEU A 28 -8.52 12.93 5.10
N TYR A 29 -8.21 14.06 5.72
CA TYR A 29 -9.00 15.29 5.65
C TYR A 29 -8.12 16.50 5.29
N PRO A 30 -8.55 17.37 4.35
CA PRO A 30 -9.80 17.31 3.60
C PRO A 30 -9.81 16.20 2.52
N PRO A 31 -10.99 15.79 2.00
CA PRO A 31 -11.08 14.91 0.83
C PRO A 31 -10.23 15.44 -0.33
N GLY A 32 -9.55 14.54 -1.05
CA GLY A 32 -8.57 14.87 -2.08
C GLY A 32 -7.16 15.14 -1.54
N SER A 33 -6.91 14.88 -0.25
CA SER A 33 -5.56 14.96 0.33
C SER A 33 -4.57 14.14 -0.48
N LYS A 34 -3.44 14.75 -0.84
CA LYS A 34 -2.36 14.07 -1.57
C LYS A 34 -1.57 13.19 -0.60
N VAL A 35 -1.46 11.90 -0.92
CA VAL A 35 -0.83 10.89 -0.06
C VAL A 35 0.39 10.31 -0.77
N LEU A 36 1.52 10.27 -0.05
CA LEU A 36 2.70 9.47 -0.41
C LEU A 36 2.68 8.21 0.46
N MET A 37 2.67 7.04 -0.17
CA MET A 37 2.84 5.77 0.55
C MET A 37 4.33 5.50 0.75
N VAL A 38 4.72 5.12 1.96
CA VAL A 38 6.11 4.77 2.27
C VAL A 38 6.13 3.45 3.02
N ASP A 39 6.97 2.51 2.60
CA ASP A 39 7.20 1.23 3.28
C ASP A 39 8.69 0.86 3.24
N ASP A 40 9.12 -0.07 4.06
CA ASP A 40 10.52 -0.51 4.07
C ASP A 40 10.88 -1.33 2.83
N LEU A 41 10.03 -2.29 2.45
CA LEU A 41 10.29 -3.22 1.35
C LEU A 41 9.05 -3.48 0.51
N ILE A 42 9.19 -3.45 -0.81
CA ILE A 42 8.20 -4.00 -1.74
C ILE A 42 8.66 -5.35 -2.32
N ALA A 43 7.82 -6.37 -2.10
CA ALA A 43 7.97 -7.72 -2.64
C ALA A 43 6.93 -7.95 -3.77
N THR A 44 5.88 -8.73 -3.50
CA THR A 44 4.79 -9.01 -4.46
C THR A 44 3.82 -7.83 -4.67
N GLY A 45 3.95 -6.76 -3.88
CA GLY A 45 3.10 -5.57 -3.97
C GLY A 45 1.68 -5.73 -3.41
N GLY A 46 1.31 -6.90 -2.86
CA GLY A 46 -0.05 -7.16 -2.36
C GLY A 46 -0.50 -6.17 -1.28
N THR A 47 0.32 -5.98 -0.23
CA THR A 47 0.06 -5.04 0.86
C THR A 47 -0.07 -3.61 0.33
N ALA A 48 0.87 -3.17 -0.51
CA ALA A 48 0.89 -1.82 -1.04
C ALA A 48 -0.31 -1.53 -1.98
N GLY A 49 -0.70 -2.50 -2.81
CA GLY A 49 -1.90 -2.40 -3.65
C GLY A 49 -3.20 -2.31 -2.86
N ALA A 50 -3.33 -3.09 -1.78
CA ALA A 50 -4.47 -2.98 -0.86
C ALA A 50 -4.48 -1.63 -0.12
N THR A 51 -3.31 -1.15 0.32
CA THR A 51 -3.19 0.19 0.92
C THR A 51 -3.59 1.30 -0.06
N ALA A 52 -3.27 1.17 -1.35
CA ALA A 52 -3.69 2.15 -2.37
C ALA A 52 -5.23 2.23 -2.49
N GLN A 53 -5.92 1.08 -2.43
CA GLN A 53 -7.38 1.04 -2.40
C GLN A 53 -7.95 1.65 -1.12
N LEU A 54 -7.35 1.39 0.05
CA LEU A 54 -7.76 1.99 1.32
C LEU A 54 -7.58 3.52 1.32
N ILE A 55 -6.49 4.03 0.74
CA ILE A 55 -6.27 5.48 0.58
C ILE A 55 -7.41 6.09 -0.26
N GLN A 56 -7.80 5.44 -1.35
CA GLN A 56 -8.91 5.91 -2.19
C GLN A 56 -10.25 5.89 -1.42
N GLN A 57 -10.53 4.82 -0.66
CA GLN A 57 -11.75 4.71 0.15
C GLN A 57 -11.82 5.77 1.25
N ALA A 58 -10.69 6.09 1.89
CA ALA A 58 -10.58 7.16 2.86
C ALA A 58 -10.62 8.57 2.24
N GLY A 59 -10.81 8.70 0.92
CA GLY A 59 -10.93 9.98 0.23
C GLY A 59 -9.60 10.64 -0.15
N GLY A 60 -8.49 9.91 -0.08
CA GLY A 60 -7.17 10.36 -0.50
C GLY A 60 -6.90 10.23 -1.99
N THR A 61 -5.91 10.99 -2.47
CA THR A 61 -5.31 10.82 -3.80
C THR A 61 -3.87 10.34 -3.61
N LEU A 62 -3.59 9.08 -3.93
CA LEU A 62 -2.23 8.57 -3.95
C LEU A 62 -1.45 9.26 -5.07
N VAL A 63 -0.34 9.92 -4.73
CA VAL A 63 0.50 10.66 -5.69
C VAL A 63 1.85 10.00 -5.95
N GLY A 64 2.17 8.92 -5.23
CA GLY A 64 3.38 8.15 -5.41
C GLY A 64 3.60 7.14 -4.29
N CYS A 65 4.58 6.27 -4.50
CA CYS A 65 5.05 5.30 -3.52
C CYS A 65 6.58 5.41 -3.38
N ALA A 66 7.09 5.26 -2.15
CA ALA A 66 8.51 5.20 -1.86
C ALA A 66 8.83 3.95 -1.02
N PHE A 67 9.87 3.22 -1.42
CA PHE A 67 10.35 2.03 -0.74
C PHE A 67 11.84 2.18 -0.44
N VAL A 68 12.31 1.59 0.66
CA VAL A 68 13.77 1.50 0.88
C VAL A 68 14.33 0.39 -0.02
N ILE A 69 13.68 -0.77 -0.02
CA ILE A 69 14.11 -1.96 -0.75
C ILE A 69 13.02 -2.40 -1.75
N GLU A 70 13.44 -2.83 -2.92
CA GLU A 70 12.58 -3.50 -3.90
C GLU A 70 13.18 -4.84 -4.33
N LEU A 71 12.35 -5.89 -4.29
CA LEU A 71 12.66 -7.20 -4.88
C LEU A 71 12.09 -7.24 -6.30
N VAL A 72 12.90 -6.87 -7.28
CA VAL A 72 12.44 -6.53 -8.65
C VAL A 72 11.75 -7.72 -9.33
N ASP A 73 12.27 -8.94 -9.16
CA ASP A 73 11.76 -10.15 -9.81
C ASP A 73 10.36 -10.57 -9.36
N LEU A 74 9.91 -10.08 -8.20
CA LEU A 74 8.56 -10.31 -7.68
C LEU A 74 7.51 -9.37 -8.28
N LYS A 75 7.93 -8.42 -9.14
CA LYS A 75 7.05 -7.55 -9.95
C LYS A 75 6.02 -6.79 -9.12
N GLY A 76 6.37 -6.39 -7.90
CA GLY A 76 5.44 -5.72 -6.99
C GLY A 76 4.83 -4.43 -7.54
N ARG A 77 5.56 -3.71 -8.40
CA ARG A 77 5.08 -2.49 -9.08
C ARG A 77 3.82 -2.74 -9.93
N GLU A 78 3.62 -3.95 -10.47
CA GLU A 78 2.44 -4.29 -11.30
C GLU A 78 1.12 -4.29 -10.50
N LYS A 79 1.19 -4.34 -9.16
CA LYS A 79 0.03 -4.27 -8.27
C LYS A 79 -0.34 -2.85 -7.85
N LEU A 80 0.46 -1.86 -8.24
CA LEU A 80 0.26 -0.46 -7.88
C LEU A 80 -0.42 0.31 -9.03
N PRO A 81 -1.18 1.37 -8.72
CA PRO A 81 -1.69 2.26 -9.75
C PRO A 81 -0.54 2.97 -10.48
N ASP A 82 -0.86 3.58 -11.63
CA ASP A 82 0.09 4.36 -12.42
C ASP A 82 0.44 5.69 -11.71
N VAL A 83 1.34 5.59 -10.74
CA VAL A 83 1.91 6.69 -9.96
C VAL A 83 3.43 6.54 -9.92
N PRO A 84 4.19 7.63 -9.71
CA PRO A 84 5.63 7.53 -9.50
C PRO A 84 5.99 6.58 -8.36
N ILE A 85 6.89 5.64 -8.61
CA ILE A 85 7.43 4.69 -7.63
C ILE A 85 8.94 4.90 -7.54
N ILE A 86 9.45 5.06 -6.33
CA ILE A 86 10.88 5.19 -6.04
C ILE A 86 11.30 4.08 -5.08
N SER A 87 12.39 3.39 -5.37
CA SER A 87 13.11 2.51 -4.45
C SER A 87 14.54 3.02 -4.28
N LEU A 88 15.10 2.90 -3.06
CA LEU A 88 16.48 3.33 -2.80
C LEU A 88 17.50 2.24 -3.16
N VAL A 89 17.10 0.97 -3.00
CA VAL A 89 17.91 -0.21 -3.31
C VAL A 89 17.03 -1.21 -4.06
N GLU A 90 17.51 -1.67 -5.21
CA GLU A 90 16.86 -2.71 -6.03
C GLU A 90 17.69 -3.99 -5.94
N TYR A 91 17.05 -5.12 -5.58
CA TYR A 91 17.63 -6.46 -5.65
C TYR A 91 17.04 -7.20 -6.85
N LEU A 92 17.94 -7.75 -7.66
CA LEU A 92 17.67 -8.66 -8.76
C LEU A 92 18.24 -10.03 -8.36
N ASP A 93 17.49 -11.10 -8.54
CA ASP A 93 18.01 -12.46 -8.45
C ASP A 93 18.93 -12.70 -9.66
N ASP A 94 20.18 -13.09 -9.39
CA ASP A 94 21.19 -13.49 -10.40
C ASP A 94 20.88 -14.88 -11.02
#